data_AF-A0A534XBH5-F1
#
_entry.id   AF-A0A534XBH5-F1
#
_cell.length_a   1.000
_cell.length_b   1.000
_cell.length_c   1.000
_cell.angle_alpha   90.00
_cell.angle_beta   90.00
_cell.angle_gamma   90.00
#
_symmetry.space_group_name_H-M   'P 1'
#
loop_
_entity.id
_entity.type
_entity.pdbx_description
1 polymer ?
#
loop_
_entity_poly.entity_id
_entity_poly.type
_entity_poly.pdbx_seq_one_letter_code
_entity_poly.pdbx_strand_id
1 'polypeptide(L)'
;MSYIRVVTISALVLLAAGVSPARAQCPCTHTTTKIKGSLTATPGRFNYNAQLGLPGANSACNTHFPGTHACTYAELQSAPTGDRCQLKDTAGNTVTSFWAINSAQPPLQQCNDDAVGGSGLNWEYGTAHTASRGQKVALTNSTGALGSLQSSLQCNLSGNSWVACCQ
;
A
#
# COMPACT_ATOMS: atom_id res chain seq x y z
N MET A 1 54.89 -43.15 -28.10
CA MET A 1 54.05 -42.62 -27.00
C MET A 1 54.24 -41.11 -26.92
N SER A 2 53.12 -40.39 -26.85
CA SER A 2 52.95 -39.01 -26.36
C SER A 2 53.34 -37.81 -27.23
N TYR A 3 52.31 -37.37 -27.96
CA TYR A 3 51.98 -36.05 -28.51
C TYR A 3 52.18 -34.86 -27.55
N ILE A 4 52.59 -33.70 -28.10
CA ILE A 4 52.22 -32.38 -27.58
C ILE A 4 51.65 -31.54 -28.72
N ARG A 5 50.54 -30.87 -28.40
CA ARG A 5 49.48 -30.44 -29.31
C ARG A 5 49.75 -29.08 -29.95
N VAL A 6 49.50 -29.00 -31.25
CA VAL A 6 49.17 -27.76 -31.97
C VAL A 6 47.88 -27.18 -31.37
N VAL A 7 47.93 -25.99 -30.80
CA VAL A 7 46.73 -25.25 -30.38
C VAL A 7 46.26 -24.44 -31.58
N THR A 8 45.40 -25.03 -32.40
CA THR A 8 44.66 -24.31 -33.44
C THR A 8 43.50 -23.58 -32.78
N ILE A 9 43.53 -22.26 -32.78
CA ILE A 9 42.43 -21.41 -32.31
C ILE A 9 41.35 -21.42 -33.40
N SER A 10 40.34 -22.27 -33.25
CA SER A 10 39.14 -22.21 -34.07
C SER A 10 38.34 -20.97 -33.70
N ALA A 11 38.32 -19.97 -34.59
CA ALA A 11 37.41 -18.85 -34.51
C ALA A 11 35.98 -19.33 -34.79
N LEU A 12 35.23 -19.62 -33.73
CA LEU A 12 33.79 -19.85 -33.83
C LEU A 12 33.11 -18.47 -33.94
N VAL A 13 32.78 -18.06 -35.17
CA VAL A 13 31.89 -16.92 -35.42
C VAL A 13 30.49 -17.34 -35.00
N LEU A 14 30.13 -17.02 -33.74
CA LEU A 14 28.75 -17.06 -33.29
C LEU A 14 28.04 -15.84 -33.88
N LEU A 15 27.20 -16.09 -34.89
CA LEU A 15 26.16 -15.16 -35.32
C LEU A 15 25.28 -14.84 -34.12
N ALA A 16 25.50 -13.68 -33.50
CA ALA A 16 24.60 -13.13 -32.51
C ALA A 16 23.29 -12.80 -33.22
N ALA A 17 22.32 -13.72 -33.14
CA ALA A 17 20.93 -13.40 -33.40
C ALA A 17 20.57 -12.19 -32.53
N GLY A 18 20.09 -11.12 -33.17
CA GLY A 18 19.67 -9.89 -32.52
C GLY A 18 18.54 -10.16 -31.54
N VAL A 19 18.90 -10.52 -30.32
CA VAL A 19 18.03 -10.33 -29.16
C VAL A 19 18.20 -8.87 -28.81
N SER A 20 17.30 -8.03 -29.33
CA SER A 20 17.03 -6.74 -28.70
C SER A 20 16.90 -7.03 -27.20
N PRO A 21 17.59 -6.30 -26.30
CA PRO A 21 17.26 -6.43 -24.90
C PRO A 21 15.79 -6.05 -24.80
N ALA A 22 14.93 -7.03 -24.50
CA ALA A 22 13.64 -6.72 -23.93
C ALA A 22 13.98 -5.77 -22.79
N ARG A 23 13.50 -4.52 -22.87
CA ARG A 23 13.49 -3.63 -21.72
C ARG A 23 12.96 -4.50 -20.58
N ALA A 24 13.74 -4.72 -19.55
CA ALA A 24 13.26 -5.40 -18.35
C ALA A 24 11.99 -4.66 -17.93
N GLN A 25 10.82 -5.24 -18.24
CA GLN A 25 9.55 -4.64 -17.90
C GLN A 25 9.55 -4.59 -16.37
N CYS A 26 9.53 -3.38 -15.83
CA CYS A 26 9.36 -3.14 -14.41
C CYS A 26 8.10 -3.91 -13.96
N PRO A 27 8.07 -4.59 -12.80
CA PRO A 27 6.94 -5.43 -12.38
C PRO A 27 5.60 -4.67 -12.21
N CYS A 28 5.58 -3.36 -12.44
CA CYS A 28 4.44 -2.47 -12.30
C CYS A 28 3.73 -2.24 -13.64
N THR A 29 3.05 -3.25 -14.19
CA THR A 29 2.17 -3.04 -15.35
C THR A 29 0.81 -2.54 -14.86
N HIS A 30 0.46 -1.29 -15.18
CA HIS A 30 -0.85 -0.73 -14.89
C HIS A 30 -1.80 -0.97 -16.07
N THR A 31 -2.65 -2.00 -15.98
CA THR A 31 -3.64 -2.33 -17.02
C THR A 31 -5.01 -1.71 -16.76
N THR A 32 -5.33 -1.41 -15.50
CA THR A 32 -6.57 -0.73 -15.10
C THR A 32 -6.33 -0.08 -13.75
N THR A 33 -6.54 1.24 -13.64
CA THR A 33 -6.24 1.97 -12.40
C THR A 33 -7.47 2.08 -11.52
N LYS A 34 -7.61 1.15 -10.56
CA LYS A 34 -8.57 1.25 -9.45
C LYS A 34 -8.06 2.16 -8.34
N ILE A 35 -6.76 2.11 -8.02
CA ILE A 35 -6.14 3.01 -7.03
C ILE A 35 -5.50 4.19 -7.75
N LYS A 36 -6.01 5.40 -7.54
CA LYS A 36 -5.49 6.64 -8.18
C LYS A 36 -4.30 7.25 -7.46
N GLY A 37 -4.11 6.89 -6.19
CA GLY A 37 -3.03 7.41 -5.38
C GLY A 37 -3.20 7.06 -3.91
N SER A 38 -2.45 7.75 -3.06
CA SER A 38 -2.50 7.54 -1.62
C SER A 38 -2.31 8.85 -0.85
N LEU A 39 -3.05 9.01 0.24
CA LEU A 39 -2.87 10.09 1.20
C LEU A 39 -1.66 9.81 2.10
N THR A 40 -1.08 10.85 2.67
CA THR A 40 0.04 10.76 3.63
C THR A 40 -0.28 9.81 4.79
N ALA A 41 0.74 9.10 5.28
CA ALA A 41 0.56 8.19 6.41
C ALA A 41 0.02 8.91 7.64
N THR A 42 -0.99 8.32 8.28
CA THR A 42 -1.57 8.82 9.53
C THR A 42 -1.61 7.70 10.56
N PRO A 43 -1.66 8.03 11.86
CA PRO A 43 -2.24 7.12 12.85
C PRO A 43 -3.66 6.77 12.40
N GLY A 44 -4.16 5.58 12.76
CA GLY A 44 -5.45 5.07 12.25
C GLY A 44 -6.71 5.87 12.62
N ARG A 45 -6.54 7.04 13.25
CA ARG A 45 -7.56 8.07 13.47
C ARG A 45 -8.03 8.77 12.19
N PHE A 46 -7.22 8.76 11.13
CA PHE A 46 -7.45 9.49 9.87
C PHE A 46 -7.82 10.95 10.13
N ASN A 47 -6.81 11.79 10.33
CA ASN A 47 -7.03 13.23 10.46
C ASN A 47 -6.59 13.91 9.17
N TYR A 48 -7.55 14.16 8.29
CA TYR A 48 -7.32 14.84 7.01
C TYR A 48 -8.27 16.02 6.87
N ASN A 49 -7.78 17.15 6.35
CA ASN A 49 -8.57 18.35 6.10
C ASN A 49 -9.41 18.82 7.31
N ALA A 50 -8.86 18.72 8.53
CA ALA A 50 -9.54 19.02 9.80
C ALA A 50 -10.82 18.18 10.06
N GLN A 51 -11.00 17.08 9.32
CA GLN A 51 -12.08 16.11 9.50
C GLN A 51 -11.49 14.77 9.97
N LEU A 52 -12.25 14.08 10.82
CA LEU A 52 -11.82 12.83 11.46
C LEU A 52 -12.43 11.61 10.79
N GLY A 53 -11.71 10.50 10.84
CA GLY A 53 -12.18 9.20 10.41
C GLY A 53 -12.37 9.10 8.88
N LEU A 54 -13.21 8.15 8.48
CA LEU A 54 -13.48 7.87 7.08
C LEU A 54 -14.06 9.07 6.30
N PRO A 55 -14.95 9.92 6.87
CA PRO A 55 -15.40 11.13 6.16
C PRO A 55 -14.24 12.06 5.77
N GLY A 56 -13.27 12.27 6.67
CA GLY A 56 -12.09 13.08 6.38
C GLY A 56 -11.18 12.43 5.33
N ALA A 57 -10.98 11.11 5.42
CA ALA A 57 -10.21 10.37 4.42
C ALA A 57 -10.87 10.41 3.02
N ASN A 58 -12.19 10.25 2.94
CA ASN A 58 -12.95 10.36 1.69
C ASN A 58 -12.85 11.77 1.09
N SER A 59 -13.05 12.80 1.93
CA SER A 59 -12.91 14.20 1.55
C SER A 59 -11.52 14.50 0.99
N ALA A 60 -10.47 14.03 1.66
CA ALA A 60 -9.10 14.22 1.22
C ALA A 60 -8.77 13.43 -0.05
N CYS A 61 -9.24 12.18 -0.18
CA CYS A 61 -9.10 11.42 -1.42
C CYS A 61 -9.75 12.15 -2.59
N ASN A 62 -10.99 12.61 -2.46
CA ASN A 62 -11.66 13.37 -3.52
C ASN A 62 -10.97 14.73 -3.82
N THR A 63 -10.33 15.34 -2.83
CA THR A 63 -9.59 16.61 -3.01
C THR A 63 -8.30 16.40 -3.83
N HIS A 64 -7.52 15.37 -3.52
CA HIS A 64 -6.26 15.10 -4.21
C HIS A 64 -6.44 14.31 -5.52
N PHE A 65 -7.46 13.45 -5.57
CA PHE A 65 -7.78 12.58 -6.69
C PHE A 65 -9.29 12.67 -6.94
N PRO A 66 -9.74 13.59 -7.83
CA PRO A 66 -11.17 13.83 -8.05
C PRO A 66 -11.96 12.57 -8.42
N GLY A 67 -13.11 12.39 -7.77
CA GLY A 67 -14.00 11.24 -7.99
C GLY A 67 -13.58 9.96 -7.27
N THR A 68 -12.71 10.06 -6.26
CA THR A 68 -12.24 8.90 -5.47
C THR A 68 -12.69 8.97 -4.01
N HIS A 69 -12.66 7.81 -3.35
CA HIS A 69 -12.88 7.65 -1.90
C HIS A 69 -11.73 6.86 -1.27
N ALA A 70 -11.68 6.82 0.06
CA ALA A 70 -10.71 5.99 0.76
C ALA A 70 -11.00 4.51 0.50
N CYS A 71 -10.04 3.78 -0.08
CA CYS A 71 -10.20 2.37 -0.42
C CYS A 71 -10.54 1.53 0.80
N THR A 72 -11.59 0.71 0.70
CA THR A 72 -11.80 -0.41 1.60
C THR A 72 -10.73 -1.49 1.41
N TYR A 73 -10.58 -2.37 2.40
CA TYR A 73 -9.67 -3.52 2.31
C TYR A 73 -10.05 -4.44 1.15
N ALA A 74 -11.35 -4.63 0.88
CA ALA A 74 -11.81 -5.41 -0.26
C ALA A 74 -11.41 -4.76 -1.60
N GLU A 75 -11.52 -3.44 -1.72
CA GLU A 75 -11.07 -2.72 -2.91
C GLU A 75 -9.56 -2.81 -3.10
N LEU A 76 -8.79 -2.66 -2.01
CA LEU A 76 -7.35 -2.90 -2.00
C LEU A 76 -7.03 -4.32 -2.50
N GLN A 77 -7.70 -5.36 -2.01
CA GLN A 77 -7.46 -6.73 -2.47
C GLN A 77 -7.85 -6.93 -3.95
N SER A 78 -8.92 -6.26 -4.41
CA SER A 78 -9.42 -6.39 -5.77
C SER A 78 -8.66 -5.56 -6.81
N ALA A 79 -7.83 -4.61 -6.37
CA ALA A 79 -7.06 -3.75 -7.25
C ALA A 79 -5.83 -4.49 -7.79
N PRO A 80 -5.49 -4.32 -9.08
CA PRO A 80 -4.29 -4.89 -9.68
C PRO A 80 -3.04 -4.51 -8.87
N THR A 81 -2.09 -5.44 -8.74
CA THR A 81 -0.83 -5.15 -8.03
C THR A 81 -0.07 -3.99 -8.67
N GLY A 82 -0.17 -3.85 -10.01
CA GLY A 82 0.36 -2.71 -10.74
C GLY A 82 0.02 -1.37 -10.07
N ASP A 83 -1.22 -1.16 -9.66
CA ASP A 83 -1.69 0.10 -9.06
C ASP A 83 -1.00 0.50 -7.75
N ARG A 84 -0.44 -0.46 -7.02
CA ARG A 84 0.28 -0.22 -5.76
C ARG A 84 1.79 -0.27 -5.92
N CYS A 85 2.26 -0.68 -7.09
CA CYS A 85 3.67 -0.85 -7.38
C CYS A 85 4.31 0.53 -7.59
N GLN A 86 5.45 0.78 -6.94
CA GLN A 86 6.12 2.09 -6.90
C GLN A 86 5.22 3.24 -6.39
N LEU A 87 4.15 2.92 -5.65
CA LEU A 87 3.19 3.93 -5.20
C LEU A 87 3.83 4.92 -4.24
N LYS A 88 3.55 6.21 -4.47
CA LYS A 88 3.91 7.33 -3.60
C LYS A 88 2.65 7.98 -3.04
N ASP A 89 2.77 8.54 -1.84
CA ASP A 89 1.70 9.38 -1.28
C ASP A 89 1.73 10.79 -1.87
N THR A 90 0.74 11.60 -1.49
CA THR A 90 0.62 13.00 -1.92
C THR A 90 1.77 13.91 -1.49
N ALA A 91 2.65 13.45 -0.59
CA ALA A 91 3.87 14.14 -0.19
C ALA A 91 5.15 13.52 -0.81
N GLY A 92 5.03 12.53 -1.69
CA GLY A 92 6.14 11.88 -2.38
C GLY A 92 6.81 10.75 -1.60
N ASN A 93 6.29 10.35 -0.44
CA ASN A 93 6.87 9.26 0.34
C ASN A 93 6.49 7.89 -0.24
N THR A 94 7.40 6.93 -0.14
CA THR A 94 7.12 5.53 -0.51
C THR A 94 6.04 4.94 0.38
N VAL A 95 4.97 4.44 -0.22
CA VAL A 95 3.90 3.74 0.51
C VAL A 95 4.36 2.32 0.83
N THR A 96 4.32 1.93 2.11
CA THR A 96 4.77 0.60 2.57
C THR A 96 3.73 -0.16 3.38
N SER A 97 2.58 0.44 3.66
CA SER A 97 1.45 -0.22 4.32
C SER A 97 0.17 0.57 4.08
N PHE A 98 -0.98 -0.08 4.23
CA PHE A 98 -2.28 0.58 4.23
C PHE A 98 -3.07 0.23 5.48
N TRP A 99 -3.86 1.18 5.95
CA TRP A 99 -4.97 0.86 6.84
C TRP A 99 -6.00 0.00 6.10
N ALA A 100 -6.41 -1.10 6.73
CA ALA A 100 -7.37 -2.03 6.15
C ALA A 100 -8.79 -1.57 6.52
N ILE A 101 -9.32 -0.64 5.73
CA ILE A 101 -10.63 -0.02 5.98
C ILE A 101 -11.75 -1.03 5.75
N ASN A 102 -12.60 -1.25 6.74
CA ASN A 102 -13.77 -2.12 6.62
C ASN A 102 -15.05 -1.28 6.56
N SER A 103 -15.74 -1.25 5.42
CA SER A 103 -16.97 -0.46 5.24
C SER A 103 -18.17 -0.99 6.04
N ALA A 104 -18.12 -2.23 6.53
CA ALA A 104 -19.13 -2.77 7.44
C ALA A 104 -18.98 -2.23 8.87
N GLN A 105 -17.82 -1.65 9.19
CA GLN A 105 -17.64 -0.91 10.43
C GLN A 105 -18.16 0.51 10.23
N PRO A 106 -18.87 1.09 11.21
CA PRO A 106 -19.24 2.51 11.20
C PRO A 106 -18.07 3.40 10.72
N PRO A 107 -18.30 4.45 9.93
CA PRO A 107 -17.24 5.28 9.32
C PRO A 107 -16.21 5.83 10.30
N LEU A 108 -16.60 5.98 11.56
CA LEU A 108 -15.72 6.43 12.62
C LEU A 108 -14.90 5.25 13.21
N GLN A 109 -15.36 3.99 13.12
CA GLN A 109 -14.83 2.75 13.74
C GLN A 109 -13.65 2.06 13.05
N GLN A 110 -12.89 2.77 12.22
CA GLN A 110 -11.67 2.19 11.61
C GLN A 110 -10.54 1.99 12.64
N CYS A 111 -10.62 2.69 13.77
CA CYS A 111 -9.87 2.44 15.01
C CYS A 111 -10.81 2.62 16.20
N ASN A 112 -11.27 1.51 16.76
CA ASN A 112 -12.27 1.49 17.84
C ASN A 112 -11.59 1.44 19.22
N ASP A 113 -12.02 2.26 20.17
CA ASP A 113 -11.64 2.15 21.58
C ASP A 113 -12.38 1.01 22.28
N ASP A 114 -11.88 -0.20 22.09
CA ASP A 114 -12.42 -1.44 22.67
C ASP A 114 -11.63 -1.93 23.91
N ALA A 115 -10.96 -1.01 24.60
CA ALA A 115 -10.39 -1.26 25.91
C ALA A 115 -11.49 -1.60 26.94
N VAL A 116 -11.16 -2.38 27.97
CA VAL A 116 -12.10 -2.63 29.08
C VAL A 116 -12.41 -1.31 29.79
N GLY A 117 -13.67 -0.86 29.73
CA GLY A 117 -14.09 0.47 30.21
C GLY A 117 -13.86 1.61 29.22
N GLY A 118 -13.45 1.30 27.99
CA GLY A 118 -13.33 2.24 26.88
C GLY A 118 -14.68 2.74 26.40
N SER A 119 -14.65 3.83 25.63
CA SER A 119 -15.85 4.50 25.16
C SER A 119 -16.68 3.66 24.16
N GLY A 120 -16.06 2.66 23.51
CA GLY A 120 -16.65 2.00 22.34
C GLY A 120 -16.87 2.96 21.15
N LEU A 121 -16.38 4.19 21.30
CA LEU A 121 -16.38 5.26 20.32
C LEU A 121 -14.97 5.38 19.74
N ASN A 122 -14.85 6.26 18.76
CA ASN A 122 -13.64 6.36 17.98
C ASN A 122 -12.81 7.51 18.49
N TRP A 123 -11.63 7.17 18.98
CA TRP A 123 -10.51 8.08 19.19
C TRP A 123 -10.94 9.47 19.72
N GLU A 124 -11.43 9.50 20.95
CA GLU A 124 -11.57 10.73 21.72
C GLU A 124 -10.18 11.20 22.19
N TYR A 125 -10.00 12.49 22.48
CA TYR A 125 -8.70 13.01 22.96
C TYR A 125 -8.25 12.30 24.26
N GLY A 126 -9.18 11.78 25.06
CA GLY A 126 -8.89 10.96 26.25
C GLY A 126 -8.50 9.50 25.97
N THR A 127 -8.86 8.96 24.79
CA THR A 127 -8.56 7.58 24.39
C THR A 127 -7.26 7.48 23.58
N ALA A 128 -6.56 8.61 23.37
CA ALA A 128 -5.19 8.62 22.86
C ALA A 128 -4.23 7.77 23.72
N HIS A 129 -4.58 7.53 24.98
CA HIS A 129 -3.87 6.70 25.94
C HIS A 129 -4.50 5.31 26.17
N THR A 130 -5.62 4.97 25.53
CA THR A 130 -6.29 3.67 25.67
C THR A 130 -6.09 2.78 24.44
N ALA A 131 -6.36 1.50 24.63
CA ALA A 131 -6.02 0.42 23.72
C ALA A 131 -6.94 0.35 22.47
N SER A 132 -7.12 1.45 21.73
CA SER A 132 -7.94 1.43 20.52
C SER A 132 -7.30 0.57 19.44
N ARG A 133 -8.05 -0.40 18.90
CA ARG A 133 -7.54 -1.39 17.95
C ARG A 133 -8.04 -1.15 16.53
N GLY A 134 -7.17 -1.40 15.56
CA GLY A 134 -7.45 -1.30 14.12
C GLY A 134 -6.75 -2.41 13.33
N GLN A 135 -6.85 -2.32 12.00
CA GLN A 135 -6.29 -3.31 11.08
C GLN A 135 -5.45 -2.63 10.00
N LYS A 136 -4.34 -3.25 9.62
CA LYS A 136 -3.50 -2.78 8.52
C LYS A 136 -2.94 -3.94 7.70
N VAL A 137 -2.41 -3.62 6.53
CA VAL A 137 -1.74 -4.57 5.64
C VAL A 137 -0.43 -3.99 5.16
N ALA A 138 0.63 -4.79 5.14
CA ALA A 138 1.90 -4.39 4.57
C ALA A 138 1.81 -4.31 3.03
N LEU A 139 2.57 -3.41 2.43
CA LEU A 139 2.74 -3.30 0.99
C LEU A 139 4.21 -3.51 0.62
N THR A 140 4.48 -4.52 -0.20
CA THR A 140 5.76 -4.64 -0.89
C THR A 140 5.76 -3.67 -2.07
N ASN A 141 6.22 -2.44 -1.84
CA ASN A 141 6.13 -1.35 -2.82
C ASN A 141 6.77 -1.70 -4.18
N SER A 142 7.83 -2.51 -4.20
CA SER A 142 8.51 -2.91 -5.43
C SER A 142 7.67 -3.82 -6.34
N THR A 143 6.67 -4.52 -5.81
CA THR A 143 5.85 -5.49 -6.56
C THR A 143 4.35 -5.19 -6.49
N GLY A 144 3.93 -4.26 -5.62
CA GLY A 144 2.52 -3.96 -5.37
C GLY A 144 1.76 -5.05 -4.58
N ALA A 145 2.48 -6.05 -4.07
CA ALA A 145 1.90 -7.16 -3.32
C ALA A 145 1.49 -6.73 -1.91
N LEU A 146 0.27 -7.10 -1.50
CA LEU A 146 -0.20 -6.93 -0.13
C LEU A 146 0.22 -8.12 0.72
N GLY A 147 0.65 -7.85 1.95
CA GLY A 147 0.95 -8.88 2.95
C GLY A 147 -0.30 -9.44 3.63
N SER A 148 -0.09 -10.18 4.72
CA SER A 148 -1.19 -10.64 5.58
C SER A 148 -1.84 -9.48 6.33
N LEU A 149 -3.15 -9.58 6.57
CA LEU A 149 -3.90 -8.65 7.41
C LEU A 149 -3.37 -8.73 8.85
N GLN A 150 -2.98 -7.59 9.40
CA GLN A 150 -2.58 -7.44 10.79
C GLN A 150 -3.78 -6.86 11.56
N SER A 151 -4.25 -7.57 12.58
CA SER A 151 -5.41 -7.20 13.40
C SER A 151 -5.01 -6.88 14.83
N SER A 152 -5.97 -6.33 15.59
CA SER A 152 -5.79 -5.99 17.01
C SER A 152 -4.64 -5.03 17.28
N LEU A 153 -4.33 -4.18 16.29
CA LEU A 153 -3.22 -3.24 16.34
C LEU A 153 -3.62 -2.00 17.11
N GLN A 154 -2.91 -1.68 18.18
CA GLN A 154 -3.14 -0.43 18.91
C GLN A 154 -2.83 0.76 18.00
N CYS A 155 -3.83 1.51 17.56
CA CYS A 155 -3.69 2.48 16.48
C CYS A 155 -2.70 3.62 16.80
N ASN A 156 -2.53 3.95 18.09
CA ASN A 156 -1.56 4.96 18.53
C ASN A 156 -0.12 4.43 18.65
N LEU A 157 0.08 3.12 18.83
CA LEU A 157 1.41 2.50 19.00
C LEU A 157 1.88 1.71 17.77
N SER A 158 0.98 1.39 16.85
CA SER A 158 1.27 0.56 15.67
C SER A 158 1.90 1.33 14.51
N GLY A 159 2.28 2.59 14.76
CA GLY A 159 2.85 3.51 13.78
C GLY A 159 1.84 4.10 12.81
N ASN A 160 2.34 4.88 11.85
CA ASN A 160 1.54 5.48 10.79
C ASN A 160 1.41 4.51 9.61
N SER A 161 0.24 4.47 8.99
CA SER A 161 0.00 3.78 7.72
C SER A 161 -0.81 4.66 6.78
N TRP A 162 -0.75 4.32 5.50
CA TRP A 162 -1.35 5.13 4.44
C TRP A 162 -2.81 4.77 4.18
N VAL A 163 -3.50 5.67 3.51
CA VAL A 163 -4.84 5.43 2.97
C VAL A 163 -4.74 5.52 1.46
N ALA A 164 -5.14 4.46 0.75
CA ALA A 164 -5.24 4.48 -0.71
C ALA A 164 -6.53 5.17 -1.14
N CYS A 165 -6.54 5.79 -2.31
CA CYS A 165 -7.72 6.42 -2.90
C CYS A 165 -8.19 5.63 -4.13
N CYS A 166 -9.42 5.09 -4.05
CA CYS A 166 -10.00 4.21 -5.06
C CYS A 166 -11.08 4.94 -5.87
N GLN A 167 -11.18 4.59 -7.15
CA GLN A 167 -12.26 5.01 -8.05
C GLN A 167 -13.27 3.89 -8.27
#